data_AF-A0A6A6M1U0-F1
#
_entry.id   AF-A0A6A6M1U0-F1
#
_cell.length_a   1.000
_cell.length_b   1.000
_cell.length_c   1.000
_cell.angle_alpha   90.00
_cell.angle_beta   90.00
_cell.angle_gamma   90.00
#
_symmetry.space_group_name_H-M   'P 1'
#
loop_
_entity.id
_entity.type
_entity.pdbx_description
1 polymer ?
#
loop_
_entity_poly.entity_id
_entity_poly.type
_entity_poly.pdbx_seq_one_letter_code
_entity_poly.pdbx_strand_id
1 'polypeptide(L)'
;MTKSGRYYPDPPMEKDNVRGKAKVLAEEDTDEEDDQAYDDSKRNVIGVFKTMVKVGPIETEVEFTVLHISMTFSLLLGRIWFHPLGGVPSTLHQKIKIPH
;
A
#
# COMPACT_ATOMS: atom_id res chain seq x y z
N MET A 1 -22.43 35.04 16.24
CA MET A 1 -21.05 34.50 16.30
C MET A 1 -21.00 33.25 15.43
N THR A 2 -20.14 33.26 14.42
CA THR A 2 -19.83 32.22 13.41
C THR A 2 -19.31 30.93 14.07
N LYS A 3 -19.51 29.71 13.54
CA LYS A 3 -18.82 29.10 12.37
C LYS A 3 -19.60 27.83 11.95
N SER A 4 -20.11 27.76 10.72
CA SER A 4 -19.47 27.21 9.51
C SER A 4 -19.19 25.70 9.54
N GLY A 5 -20.23 24.88 9.42
CA GLY A 5 -20.08 23.50 8.93
C GLY A 5 -19.86 23.55 7.42
N ARG A 6 -18.64 23.25 6.95
CA ARG A 6 -18.35 23.17 5.51
C ARG A 6 -18.85 21.83 4.99
N TYR A 7 -20.06 21.83 4.45
CA TYR A 7 -20.54 20.77 3.57
C TYR A 7 -19.85 20.93 2.21
N TYR A 8 -19.14 19.90 1.75
CA TYR A 8 -18.63 19.84 0.38
C TYR A 8 -19.64 19.05 -0.46
N PRO A 9 -20.26 19.65 -1.48
CA PRO A 9 -21.11 18.90 -2.40
C PRO A 9 -20.23 18.03 -3.30
N ASP A 10 -20.73 16.84 -3.63
CA ASP A 10 -20.07 15.97 -4.60
C ASP A 10 -19.96 16.67 -5.97
N PRO A 11 -18.82 16.54 -6.69
CA PRO A 11 -18.68 17.11 -8.02
C PRO A 11 -19.70 16.50 -9.00
N PRO A 12 -20.30 17.30 -9.89
CA PRO A 12 -21.17 16.75 -10.92
C PRO A 12 -20.34 15.91 -11.89
N MET A 13 -20.75 14.66 -12.12
CA MET A 13 -20.12 13.78 -13.11
C MET A 13 -20.32 14.36 -14.53
N GLU A 14 -19.23 14.81 -15.13
CA GLU A 14 -19.18 15.24 -16.53
C GLU A 14 -19.35 14.02 -17.46
N LYS A 15 -20.34 14.07 -18.35
CA LYS A 15 -20.62 13.01 -19.33
C LYS A 15 -20.24 13.49 -20.72
N ASP A 16 -19.04 13.12 -21.14
CA ASP A 16 -18.57 13.40 -22.49
C ASP A 16 -18.79 12.18 -23.38
N ASN A 17 -19.68 12.35 -24.37
CA ASN A 17 -20.02 11.33 -25.36
C ASN A 17 -19.37 11.66 -26.71
N VAL A 18 -18.68 10.66 -27.27
CA VAL A 18 -18.26 10.43 -28.68
C VAL A 18 -17.22 11.35 -29.33
N ARG A 19 -16.01 10.79 -29.56
CA ARG A 19 -15.34 10.81 -30.87
C ARG A 19 -14.22 9.77 -30.92
N GLY A 20 -14.39 8.73 -31.74
CA GLY A 20 -13.41 7.67 -31.88
C GLY A 20 -12.07 8.15 -32.43
N LYS A 21 -11.01 7.43 -32.05
CA LYS A 21 -9.97 6.98 -32.97
C LYS A 21 -9.47 5.62 -32.51
N ALA A 22 -9.59 4.65 -33.42
CA ALA A 22 -8.79 3.45 -33.39
C ALA A 22 -7.31 3.83 -33.43
N LYS A 23 -6.53 3.26 -32.52
CA LYS A 23 -5.12 2.97 -32.73
C LYS A 23 -4.89 1.57 -32.20
N VAL A 24 -4.71 0.67 -33.17
CA VAL A 24 -4.19 -0.69 -33.01
C VAL A 24 -2.67 -0.56 -32.80
N LEU A 25 -2.10 -1.56 -32.11
CA LEU A 25 -0.67 -1.86 -31.87
C LEU A 25 -0.08 -1.11 -30.65
N ALA A 26 0.43 -1.75 -29.59
CA ALA A 26 1.00 -3.09 -29.47
C ALA A 26 0.62 -3.75 -28.13
N GLU A 27 0.40 -5.06 -28.17
CA GLU A 27 0.51 -5.96 -27.02
C GLU A 27 2.00 -5.98 -26.61
N GLU A 28 2.31 -5.45 -25.43
CA GLU A 28 3.50 -5.83 -24.68
C GLU A 28 2.98 -6.55 -23.44
N ASP A 29 2.79 -7.86 -23.60
CA ASP A 29 2.57 -8.77 -22.49
C ASP A 29 3.86 -8.84 -21.67
N THR A 30 3.91 -8.07 -20.59
CA THR A 30 4.75 -8.42 -19.46
C THR A 30 3.90 -8.22 -18.24
N ASP A 31 3.52 -9.33 -17.61
CA ASP A 31 2.78 -9.41 -16.35
C ASP A 31 3.63 -8.85 -15.19
N GLU A 32 3.99 -7.57 -15.24
CA GLU A 32 4.53 -6.85 -14.09
C GLU A 32 3.33 -6.26 -13.34
N GLU A 33 3.00 -6.85 -12.20
CA GLU A 33 2.15 -6.21 -11.19
C GLU A 33 2.79 -4.84 -10.87
N ASP A 34 2.21 -3.78 -11.46
CA ASP A 34 2.69 -2.40 -11.33
C ASP A 34 2.34 -1.94 -9.91
N ASP A 35 3.21 -2.27 -8.95
CA ASP A 35 3.16 -1.78 -7.57
C ASP A 35 3.46 -0.28 -7.59
N GLN A 36 2.43 0.52 -7.89
CA GLN A 36 2.51 1.97 -7.89
C GLN A 36 2.91 2.47 -6.51
N ALA A 37 4.11 3.02 -6.40
CA ALA A 37 4.60 3.58 -5.16
C ALA A 37 3.84 4.87 -4.79
N TYR A 38 3.90 5.25 -3.51
CA TYR A 38 3.25 6.47 -3.01
C TYR A 38 3.72 7.77 -3.72
N ASP A 39 4.91 7.75 -4.32
CA ASP A 39 5.52 8.86 -5.05
C ASP A 39 5.32 8.76 -6.58
N ASP A 40 4.36 7.95 -7.03
CA ASP A 40 4.06 7.66 -8.44
C ASP A 40 5.26 7.07 -9.23
N SER A 41 6.31 6.63 -8.52
CA SER A 41 7.41 5.91 -9.16
C SER A 41 7.01 4.46 -9.43
N LYS A 42 7.32 3.98 -10.64
CA LYS A 42 7.28 2.54 -10.95
C LYS A 42 8.46 1.87 -10.25
N ARG A 43 8.18 0.89 -9.40
CA ARG A 43 9.22 0.16 -8.66
C ARG A 43 9.16 -1.31 -9.04
N ASN A 44 10.24 -1.81 -9.62
CA ASN A 44 10.30 -3.21 -10.01
C ASN A 44 10.31 -4.09 -8.76
N VAL A 45 9.28 -4.93 -8.65
CA VAL A 45 9.20 -6.04 -7.73
C VAL A 45 10.10 -7.16 -8.26
N ILE A 46 11.08 -7.60 -7.46
CA ILE A 46 11.96 -8.72 -7.81
C ILE A 46 11.26 -10.06 -7.54
N GLY A 47 10.36 -10.08 -6.55
CA GLY A 47 9.60 -11.27 -6.21
C GLY A 47 9.06 -11.21 -4.79
N VAL A 48 8.73 -12.38 -4.25
CA VAL A 48 8.09 -12.55 -2.96
C VAL A 48 8.90 -13.52 -2.10
N PHE A 49 9.07 -13.22 -0.81
CA PHE A 49 9.70 -14.11 0.16
C PHE A 49 8.78 -14.38 1.35
N LYS A 50 8.72 -15.64 1.77
CA LYS A 50 7.96 -16.08 2.96
C LYS A 50 8.90 -16.39 4.10
N THR A 51 8.60 -15.90 5.29
CA THR A 51 9.39 -16.21 6.48
C THR A 51 8.55 -16.22 7.74
N MET A 52 9.00 -16.97 8.73
CA MET A 52 8.41 -16.96 10.07
C MET A 52 8.91 -15.74 10.84
N VAL A 53 8.01 -14.83 11.19
CA VAL A 53 8.30 -13.64 11.99
C VAL A 53 7.84 -13.89 13.42
N LYS A 54 8.78 -13.77 14.37
CA LYS A 54 8.50 -13.84 15.80
C LYS A 54 8.34 -12.44 16.37
N VAL A 55 7.18 -12.13 16.94
CA VAL A 55 6.96 -10.87 17.67
C VAL A 55 6.39 -11.16 19.05
N GLY A 56 7.26 -11.04 20.05
CA GLY A 56 6.96 -11.45 21.42
C GLY A 56 6.74 -12.96 21.52
N PRO A 57 5.65 -13.44 22.13
CA PRO A 57 5.33 -14.86 22.24
C PRO A 57 4.68 -15.44 20.98
N ILE A 58 4.39 -14.62 19.96
CA ILE A 58 3.67 -15.04 18.75
C ILE A 58 4.65 -15.26 17.61
N GLU A 59 4.47 -16.36 16.88
CA GLU A 59 5.17 -16.68 15.63
C GLU A 59 4.13 -16.79 14.50
N THR A 60 4.36 -16.09 13.39
CA THR A 60 3.43 -16.05 12.25
C THR A 60 4.23 -16.07 10.95
N GLU A 61 3.72 -16.79 9.95
CA GLU A 61 4.26 -16.75 8.60
C GLU A 61 3.84 -15.44 7.93
N VAL A 62 4.81 -14.74 7.34
CA VAL A 62 4.60 -13.47 6.65
C VAL A 62 5.19 -13.55 5.27
N GLU A 63 4.38 -13.14 4.29
CA GLU A 63 4.78 -12.96 2.91
C GLU A 63 5.20 -11.50 2.69
N PHE A 64 6.39 -11.30 2.15
CA PHE A 64 6.98 -9.99 1.90
C PHE A 64 7.34 -9.84 0.43
N THR A 65 7.12 -8.65 -0.12
CA THR A 65 7.53 -8.28 -1.47
C THR A 65 8.96 -7.73 -1.45
N VAL A 66 9.82 -8.27 -2.33
CA VAL A 66 11.20 -7.80 -2.54
C VAL A 66 11.18 -6.72 -3.61
N LEU A 67 11.60 -5.51 -3.24
CA LEU A 67 11.66 -4.36 -4.15
C LEU A 67 13.11 -4.06 -4.56
N HIS A 68 13.36 -3.81 -5.85
CA HIS A 68 14.68 -3.40 -6.36
C HIS A 68 14.88 -1.88 -6.27
N ILE A 69 15.06 -1.36 -5.06
CA ILE A 69 15.13 0.10 -4.81
C ILE A 69 16.13 0.45 -3.70
N SER A 70 16.69 1.65 -3.78
CA SER A 70 17.54 2.20 -2.72
C SER A 70 16.69 2.72 -1.55
N MET A 71 16.27 1.82 -0.66
CA MET A 71 15.60 2.18 0.59
C MET A 71 16.58 2.34 1.76
N THR A 72 16.27 3.26 2.68
CA THR A 72 17.01 3.43 3.94
C THR A 72 16.60 2.41 5.02
N PHE A 73 15.70 1.48 4.69
CA PHE A 73 15.19 0.44 5.58
C PHE A 73 15.13 -0.90 4.83
N SER A 74 15.22 -1.99 5.57
CA SER A 74 15.31 -3.33 5.01
C SER A 74 13.96 -4.05 4.91
N LEU A 75 13.00 -3.72 5.79
CA LEU A 75 11.72 -4.40 5.88
C LEU A 75 10.61 -3.42 6.27
N LEU A 76 9.45 -3.55 5.64
CA LEU A 76 8.22 -2.84 6.01
C LEU A 76 7.13 -3.83 6.33
N LEU A 77 6.39 -3.54 7.38
CA LEU A 77 5.26 -4.34 7.80
C LEU A 77 4.05 -3.41 7.92
N GLY A 78 3.05 -3.66 7.08
CA GLY A 78 1.85 -2.84 7.01
C GLY A 78 0.92 -3.08 8.20
N ARG A 79 -0.09 -2.21 8.34
CA ARG A 79 -1.12 -2.34 9.39
C ARG A 79 -1.93 -3.64 9.29
N ILE A 80 -2.10 -4.16 8.08
CA ILE A 80 -2.83 -5.41 7.82
C ILE A 80 -2.23 -6.58 8.60
N TRP A 81 -0.91 -6.62 8.77
CA TRP A 81 -0.25 -7.66 9.54
C TRP A 81 -0.44 -7.50 11.06
N PHE A 82 -0.44 -6.28 11.58
CA PHE A 82 -0.61 -6.02 13.02
C PHE A 82 -2.06 -6.15 13.50
N HIS A 83 -3.04 -5.94 12.61
CA HIS A 83 -4.46 -5.90 12.98
C HIS A 83 -4.95 -7.23 13.61
N PRO A 84 -4.65 -8.42 13.04
CA PRO A 84 -5.00 -9.70 13.67
C PRO A 84 -4.29 -9.95 15.01
N LEU A 85 -3.09 -9.41 15.18
CA LEU A 85 -2.30 -9.54 16.42
C LEU A 85 -2.78 -8.60 17.53
N GLY A 86 -3.77 -7.73 17.27
CA GLY A 86 -4.17 -6.68 18.19
C GLY A 86 -3.05 -5.67 18.48
N GLY A 87 -2.03 -5.60 17.62
CA GLY A 87 -0.84 -4.79 17.83
C GLY A 87 -1.15 -3.31 17.78
N VAL A 88 -0.89 -2.59 18.87
CA VAL A 88 -1.05 -1.14 18.96
C VAL A 88 0.33 -0.47 18.83
N PRO A 89 0.61 0.24 17.73
CA PRO A 89 1.81 1.05 17.61
C PRO A 89 1.66 2.31 18.48
N SER A 90 2.63 2.56 19.35
CA SER A 90 2.77 3.78 20.12
C SER A 90 3.85 4.65 19.48
N THR A 91 3.46 5.78 18.90
CA THR A 91 4.39 6.77 18.34
C THR A 91 5.24 7.42 19.44
N LEU A 92 4.63 7.72 20.59
CA LEU A 92 5.31 8.33 21.74
C LEU A 92 6.50 7.48 22.23
N HIS A 93 6.34 6.16 22.25
CA HIS A 93 7.38 5.24 22.72
C HIS A 93 8.15 4.56 21.59
N GLN A 94 7.77 4.81 20.33
CA GLN A 94 8.26 4.12 19.14
C GLN A 94 8.27 2.58 19.32
N LYS A 95 7.22 2.05 19.95
CA LYS A 95 7.09 0.64 20.31
C LYS A 95 5.74 0.11 19.87
N ILE A 96 5.70 -1.17 19.53
CA ILE A 96 4.47 -1.89 19.24
C ILE A 96 4.14 -2.72 20.47
N LYS A 97 2.93 -2.52 21.00
CA LYS A 97 2.41 -3.34 22.09
C LYS A 97 1.47 -4.38 21.49
N ILE A 98 1.76 -5.64 21.73
CA ILE A 98 0.86 -6.75 21.39
C ILE A 98 0.17 -7.16 22.70
N PRO A 99 -1.16 -7.06 22.80
CA PRO A 99 -1.88 -7.64 23.92
C PRO A 99 -1.69 -9.17 23.90
N HIS A 100 -1.26 -9.73 25.03
CA HIS A 100 -1.07 -11.17 25.19
C HIS A 100 -2.42 -11.90 25.21
#